data_AF-A0AAE0KAS3-F1
#
_entry.id   AF-A0AAE0KAS3-F1
#
_cell.length_a   1.000
_cell.length_b   1.000
_cell.length_c   1.000
_cell.angle_alpha   90.00
_cell.angle_beta   90.00
_cell.angle_gamma   90.00
#
_symmetry.space_group_name_H-M   'P 1'
#
loop_
_entity.id
_entity.type
_entity.pdbx_description
1 polymer ?
#
loop_
_entity_poly.entity_id
_entity_poly.type
_entity_poly.pdbx_seq_one_letter_code
_entity_poly.pdbx_strand_id
1 'polypeptide(L)'
;MGDLNNIEAARKHIQLPVDASYQSRSFAILESEDDAKTRELYRPFLLSNDVSESDWVSKLELSTALAMVERDIIAPKKDRLKVLVLYGSLRSRSFSRLLAYEASRILFRLGCDVRVYDPTGLPVKDDVHHNLPKVQELRELSKWSDGHLWVTPEQHGNLTAVFKNQIDWIPLSTGSVRPTQGRTLAIAQVNGGSQSFNAVNSLRILGRWMRMFAIVNQSSVPQAWTHFTDADDPVEGGSRMKPSSNRDRLVDCMEEFVKYTIVMRPHFDLFGDRFSEREEAKKKSK
;
A
#
# COMPACT_ATOMS: atom_id res chain seq x y z
N MET A 1 -21.13 -9.14 11.15
CA MET A 1 -21.50 -8.31 12.32
C MET A 1 -21.64 -9.28 13.47
N GLY A 2 -20.81 -9.16 14.51
CA GLY A 2 -20.89 -10.03 15.69
C GLY A 2 -22.16 -9.76 16.48
N ASP A 3 -22.54 -10.71 17.33
CA ASP A 3 -23.69 -10.62 18.22
C ASP A 3 -23.64 -9.33 19.05
N LEU A 4 -24.61 -8.43 18.81
CA LEU A 4 -24.69 -7.08 19.39
C LEU A 4 -24.89 -7.10 20.91
N ASN A 5 -25.21 -8.26 21.49
CA ASN A 5 -25.59 -8.38 22.89
C ASN A 5 -24.53 -9.06 23.78
N ASN A 6 -23.38 -9.46 23.24
CA ASN A 6 -22.37 -10.16 24.05
C ASN A 6 -21.33 -9.20 24.65
N ILE A 7 -21.69 -8.60 25.79
CA ILE A 7 -20.83 -7.67 26.55
C ILE A 7 -19.74 -8.42 27.36
N GLU A 8 -19.89 -9.73 27.58
CA GLU A 8 -18.93 -10.56 28.34
C GLU A 8 -17.61 -10.79 27.59
N ALA A 9 -17.59 -10.60 26.26
CA ALA A 9 -16.39 -10.72 25.44
C ALA A 9 -15.57 -9.41 25.34
N ALA A 10 -15.99 -8.33 26.01
CA ALA A 10 -15.33 -7.04 25.92
C ALA A 10 -13.95 -7.06 26.60
N ARG A 11 -12.87 -6.95 25.82
CA ARG A 11 -11.52 -6.72 26.35
C ARG A 11 -11.41 -5.28 26.87
N LYS A 12 -10.62 -5.08 27.94
CA LYS A 12 -10.31 -3.73 28.45
C LYS A 12 -9.69 -2.89 27.33
N HIS A 13 -10.38 -1.84 26.93
CA HIS A 13 -9.89 -0.91 25.91
C HIS A 13 -8.87 0.04 26.56
N ILE A 14 -7.64 0.04 26.05
CA ILE A 14 -6.62 1.02 26.44
C ILE A 14 -6.74 2.18 25.45
N GLN A 15 -7.13 3.35 25.94
CA GLN A 15 -7.10 4.57 25.15
C GLN A 15 -5.67 5.11 25.14
N LEU A 16 -5.06 5.20 23.96
CA LEU A 16 -3.77 5.84 23.80
C LEU A 16 -3.98 7.36 23.74
N PRO A 17 -3.30 8.16 24.58
CA PRO A 17 -3.41 9.61 24.51
C PRO A 17 -2.79 10.13 23.21
N VAL A 18 -3.38 11.18 22.65
CA VAL A 18 -2.80 11.90 21.52
C VAL A 18 -1.57 12.65 22.00
N ASP A 19 -0.43 12.41 21.35
CA ASP A 19 0.80 13.16 21.62
C ASP A 19 0.88 14.37 20.70
N ALA A 20 0.63 15.56 21.27
CA ALA A 20 0.62 16.82 20.55
C ALA A 20 1.96 17.15 19.87
N SER A 21 3.08 16.58 20.34
CA SER A 21 4.40 16.80 19.72
C SER A 21 4.50 16.23 18.29
N TYR A 22 3.60 15.32 17.91
CA TYR A 22 3.54 14.74 16.57
C TYR A 22 2.46 15.36 15.67
N GLN A 23 1.64 16.29 16.16
CA GLN A 23 0.47 16.79 15.44
C GLN A 23 0.83 17.40 14.06
N SER A 24 1.90 18.20 14.01
CA SER A 24 2.42 18.81 12.78
C SER A 24 3.65 18.09 12.23
N ARG A 25 3.98 16.91 12.77
CA ARG A 25 5.19 16.20 12.37
C ARG A 25 4.96 15.42 11.08
N SER A 26 6.00 15.38 10.27
CA SER A 26 6.08 14.59 9.05
C SER A 26 7.46 13.94 9.01
N PHE A 27 7.50 12.68 8.60
CA PHE A 27 8.75 11.98 8.31
C PHE A 27 8.95 11.77 6.81
N ALA A 28 8.20 12.49 5.97
CA ALA A 28 8.37 12.52 4.52
C ALA A 28 9.83 12.74 4.12
N ILE A 29 10.26 12.10 3.03
CA ILE A 29 11.62 12.27 2.51
C ILE A 29 11.71 13.66 1.88
N LEU A 30 12.65 14.46 2.36
CA LEU A 30 12.88 15.80 1.84
C LEU A 30 13.44 15.71 0.41
N GLU A 31 13.15 16.70 -0.42
CA GLU A 31 13.65 16.74 -1.80
C GLU A 31 15.19 16.68 -1.87
N SER A 32 15.88 17.30 -0.92
CA SER A 32 17.34 17.26 -0.80
C SER A 32 17.90 15.89 -0.41
N GLU A 33 17.07 15.00 0.12
CA GLU A 33 17.44 13.65 0.58
C GLU A 33 16.92 12.55 -0.35
N ASP A 34 16.08 12.89 -1.33
CA ASP A 34 15.43 11.96 -2.24
C ASP A 34 16.25 11.84 -3.54
N ASP A 35 16.47 10.62 -4.00
CA ASP A 35 17.12 10.40 -5.30
C ASP A 35 16.23 10.98 -6.41
N ALA A 36 16.78 11.92 -7.19
CA ALA A 36 16.01 12.69 -8.17
C ALA A 36 15.28 11.79 -9.18
N LYS A 37 15.94 10.72 -9.64
CA LYS A 37 15.35 9.77 -10.59
C LYS A 37 14.21 8.97 -9.96
N THR A 38 14.37 8.53 -8.71
CA THR A 38 13.33 7.83 -7.95
C THR A 38 12.13 8.73 -7.69
N ARG A 39 12.38 9.99 -7.31
CA ARG A 39 11.35 11.00 -7.06
C ARG A 39 10.53 11.27 -8.32
N GLU A 40 11.18 11.51 -9.44
CA GLU A 40 10.53 11.76 -10.74
C GLU A 40 9.73 10.54 -11.21
N LEU A 41 10.33 9.35 -11.20
CA LEU A 41 9.74 8.16 -11.83
C LEU A 41 8.64 7.51 -10.98
N TYR A 42 8.82 7.48 -9.65
CA TYR A 42 7.99 6.65 -8.77
C TYR A 42 7.16 7.44 -7.76
N ARG A 43 7.33 8.76 -7.67
CA ARG A 43 6.55 9.60 -6.75
C ARG A 43 5.68 10.65 -7.45
N PRO A 44 4.87 10.28 -8.48
CA PRO A 44 3.97 11.22 -9.17
C PRO A 44 2.82 11.71 -8.28
N PHE A 45 2.71 11.20 -7.05
CA PHE A 45 1.74 11.63 -6.05
C PHE A 45 2.21 12.87 -5.27
N LEU A 46 3.49 13.25 -5.35
CA LEU A 46 3.98 14.43 -4.65
C LEU A 46 3.32 15.70 -5.19
N LEU A 47 3.04 16.61 -4.28
CA LEU A 47 2.47 17.92 -4.56
C LEU A 47 3.58 18.96 -4.45
N SER A 48 3.32 20.19 -4.90
CA SER A 48 4.22 21.31 -4.60
C SER A 48 4.34 21.50 -3.08
N ASN A 49 5.46 22.06 -2.64
CA ASN A 49 5.74 22.25 -1.21
C ASN A 49 4.61 23.02 -0.51
N ASP A 50 4.17 24.14 -1.10
CA ASP A 50 3.07 24.99 -0.59
C ASP A 50 1.78 24.21 -0.33
N VAL A 51 1.44 23.28 -1.22
CA VAL A 51 0.25 22.43 -1.05
C VAL A 51 0.52 21.36 0.00
N SER A 52 1.66 20.66 -0.08
CA SER A 52 1.98 19.54 0.81
C SER A 52 2.09 19.94 2.29
N GLU A 53 2.42 21.20 2.58
CA GLU A 53 2.48 21.72 3.95
C GLU A 53 1.09 21.98 4.54
N SER A 54 0.09 22.26 3.69
CA SER A 54 -1.22 22.75 4.11
C SER A 54 -2.40 21.84 3.71
N ASP A 55 -2.15 20.75 3.00
CA ASP A 55 -3.21 19.86 2.51
C ASP A 55 -3.91 19.07 3.63
N TRP A 56 -4.98 18.36 3.28
CA TRP A 56 -5.70 17.56 4.27
C TRP A 56 -4.85 16.42 4.86
N VAL A 57 -3.82 15.92 4.16
CA VAL A 57 -2.93 14.86 4.65
C VAL A 57 -2.01 15.41 5.74
N SER A 58 -1.48 16.63 5.58
CA SER A 58 -0.64 17.29 6.58
C SER A 58 -1.39 17.56 7.89
N LYS A 59 -2.72 17.71 7.81
CA LYS A 59 -3.63 17.97 8.94
C LYS A 59 -4.11 16.72 9.69
N LEU A 60 -3.79 15.50 9.22
CA LEU A 60 -4.24 14.27 9.89
C LEU A 60 -3.62 14.13 11.28
N GLU A 61 -4.42 13.64 12.23
CA GLU A 61 -3.92 13.17 13.52
C GLU A 61 -3.37 11.74 13.32
N LEU A 62 -2.05 11.59 13.38
CA LEU A 62 -1.33 10.32 13.18
C LEU A 62 -0.29 10.08 14.28
N SER A 63 -0.46 10.70 15.46
CA SER A 63 0.55 10.78 16.51
C SER A 63 1.04 9.41 16.95
N THR A 64 0.14 8.44 17.13
CA THR A 64 0.50 7.07 17.55
C THR A 64 1.38 6.38 16.52
N ALA A 65 1.04 6.47 15.22
CA ALA A 65 1.84 5.88 14.16
C ALA A 65 3.19 6.59 13.97
N LEU A 66 3.19 7.92 14.02
CA LEU A 66 4.41 8.72 13.92
C LEU A 66 5.37 8.42 15.08
N ALA A 67 4.88 8.32 16.31
CA ALA A 67 5.68 7.95 17.47
C ALA A 67 6.29 6.55 17.33
N MET A 68 5.52 5.60 16.79
CA MET A 68 6.01 4.26 16.50
C MET A 68 7.09 4.26 15.41
N VAL A 69 6.89 5.02 14.32
CA VAL A 69 7.90 5.19 13.26
C VAL A 69 9.17 5.83 13.81
N GLU A 70 9.05 6.88 14.62
CA GLU A 70 10.22 7.53 15.20
C GLU A 70 11.02 6.55 16.06
N ARG A 71 10.36 5.89 17.01
CA ARG A 71 10.99 4.96 17.94
C ARG A 71 11.65 3.79 17.22
N ASP A 72 10.97 3.18 16.26
CA ASP A 72 11.39 1.88 15.71
C ASP A 72 12.22 1.99 14.43
N ILE A 73 12.14 3.13 13.72
CA ILE A 73 12.78 3.37 12.42
C ILE A 73 13.73 4.57 12.46
N ILE A 74 13.23 5.76 12.77
CA ILE A 74 13.99 7.02 12.58
C ILE A 74 15.09 7.21 13.63
N ALA A 75 14.75 7.18 14.92
CA ALA A 75 15.70 7.32 16.01
C ALA A 75 16.84 6.28 15.97
N PRO A 76 16.58 4.98 15.72
CA PRO A 76 17.63 3.98 15.56
C PRO A 76 18.31 4.00 14.19
N LYS A 77 17.94 4.93 13.29
CA LYS A 77 18.50 5.08 11.93
C LYS A 77 18.42 3.81 11.08
N LYS A 78 17.29 3.09 11.15
CA LYS A 78 17.04 1.93 10.29
C LYS A 78 16.54 2.37 8.92
N ASP A 79 16.69 1.49 7.94
CA ASP A 79 16.04 1.64 6.63
C ASP A 79 14.54 1.93 6.81
N ARG A 80 14.05 2.92 6.06
CA ARG A 80 12.62 3.25 5.94
C ARG A 80 11.84 2.04 5.42
N LEU A 81 10.56 1.98 5.76
CA LEU A 81 9.66 0.96 5.21
C LEU A 81 9.51 1.17 3.70
N LYS A 82 9.83 0.15 2.91
CA LYS A 82 9.78 0.20 1.44
C LYS A 82 8.42 -0.27 0.94
N VAL A 83 7.64 0.61 0.31
CA VAL A 83 6.26 0.31 -0.13
C VAL A 83 6.14 0.40 -1.64
N LEU A 84 5.79 -0.72 -2.27
CA LEU A 84 5.39 -0.75 -3.68
C LEU A 84 3.89 -0.55 -3.81
N VAL A 85 3.48 0.44 -4.61
CA VAL A 85 2.06 0.73 -4.88
C VAL A 85 1.73 0.33 -6.32
N LEU A 86 0.71 -0.53 -6.48
CA LEU A 86 0.19 -0.98 -7.77
C LEU A 86 -1.25 -0.50 -7.95
N TYR A 87 -1.59 0.00 -9.14
CA TYR A 87 -2.96 0.41 -9.48
C TYR A 87 -3.54 -0.27 -10.72
N GLY A 88 -4.86 -0.40 -10.78
CA GLY A 88 -5.56 -1.25 -11.77
C GLY A 88 -6.21 -0.56 -12.97
N SER A 89 -5.83 0.67 -13.34
CA SER A 89 -6.45 1.32 -14.50
C SER A 89 -5.53 2.34 -15.18
N LEU A 90 -5.48 2.24 -16.50
CA LEU A 90 -4.73 3.11 -17.42
C LEU A 90 -5.57 4.28 -17.97
N ARG A 91 -6.81 4.46 -17.49
CA ARG A 91 -7.64 5.60 -17.93
C ARG A 91 -6.95 6.92 -17.58
N SER A 92 -7.14 7.93 -18.42
CA SER A 92 -6.62 9.29 -18.19
C SER A 92 -7.04 9.84 -16.82
N ARG A 93 -8.32 9.71 -16.46
CA ARG A 93 -8.84 9.94 -15.11
C ARG A 93 -9.17 8.61 -14.44
N SER A 94 -8.19 8.05 -13.74
CA SER A 94 -8.26 6.74 -13.07
C SER A 94 -8.45 6.91 -11.57
N PHE A 95 -9.65 6.64 -11.04
CA PHE A 95 -9.92 6.77 -9.60
C PHE A 95 -9.12 5.79 -8.74
N SER A 96 -8.74 4.61 -9.26
CA SER A 96 -7.84 3.70 -8.53
C SER A 96 -6.44 4.29 -8.42
N ARG A 97 -5.96 5.01 -9.46
CA ARG A 97 -4.68 5.71 -9.41
C ARG A 97 -4.74 6.91 -8.46
N LEU A 98 -5.83 7.69 -8.49
CA LEU A 98 -6.03 8.80 -7.54
C LEU A 98 -6.08 8.31 -6.08
N LEU A 99 -6.81 7.22 -5.81
CA LEU A 99 -6.85 6.62 -4.47
C LEU A 99 -5.47 6.08 -4.05
N ALA A 100 -4.72 5.47 -4.97
CA ALA A 100 -3.35 5.04 -4.74
C ALA A 100 -2.42 6.22 -4.39
N TYR A 101 -2.60 7.38 -5.03
CA TYR A 101 -1.81 8.59 -4.74
C TYR A 101 -2.13 9.16 -3.36
N GLU A 102 -3.41 9.23 -2.95
CA GLU A 102 -3.77 9.70 -1.61
C GLU A 102 -3.23 8.78 -0.52
N ALA A 103 -3.35 7.47 -0.72
CA ALA A 103 -2.73 6.48 0.16
C ALA A 103 -1.21 6.65 0.23
N SER A 104 -0.56 6.90 -0.92
CA SER A 104 0.89 7.13 -1.01
C SER A 104 1.30 8.39 -0.23
N ARG A 105 0.53 9.48 -0.28
CA ARG A 105 0.79 10.70 0.49
C ARG A 105 0.74 10.44 2.00
N ILE A 106 -0.24 9.68 2.47
CA ILE A 106 -0.34 9.30 3.89
C ILE A 106 0.88 8.48 4.32
N LEU A 107 1.22 7.44 3.55
CA LEU A 107 2.38 6.58 3.83
C LEU A 107 3.71 7.34 3.78
N PHE A 108 3.84 8.27 2.83
CA PHE A 108 5.01 9.12 2.69
C PHE A 108 5.14 10.08 3.88
N ARG A 109 4.05 10.71 4.33
CA ARG A 109 4.03 11.52 5.57
C ARG A 109 4.44 10.71 6.79
N LEU A 110 3.99 9.46 6.88
CA LEU A 110 4.39 8.51 7.92
C LEU A 110 5.86 8.05 7.80
N GLY A 111 6.60 8.47 6.78
CA GLY A 111 8.03 8.21 6.63
C GLY A 111 8.40 6.95 5.84
N CYS A 112 7.46 6.36 5.12
CA CYS A 112 7.75 5.25 4.20
C CYS A 112 8.48 5.75 2.94
N ASP A 113 9.38 4.93 2.39
CA ASP A 113 9.84 5.09 1.00
C ASP A 113 8.77 4.45 0.10
N VAL A 114 7.95 5.27 -0.55
CA VAL A 114 6.82 4.83 -1.38
C VAL A 114 7.16 4.96 -2.86
N ARG A 115 7.02 3.87 -3.62
CA ARG A 115 7.21 3.85 -5.08
C ARG A 115 5.95 3.35 -5.77
N VAL A 116 5.35 4.19 -6.61
CA VAL A 116 4.19 3.83 -7.43
C VAL A 116 4.69 3.34 -8.79
N TYR A 117 4.31 2.12 -9.16
CA TYR A 117 4.63 1.56 -10.47
C TYR A 117 3.57 2.00 -11.50
N ASP A 118 4.00 2.58 -12.63
CA ASP A 118 3.13 2.82 -13.77
C ASP A 118 3.06 1.57 -14.67
N PRO A 119 1.90 0.92 -14.83
CA PRO A 119 1.77 -0.28 -15.65
C PRO A 119 1.67 0.02 -17.16
N THR A 120 1.75 1.27 -17.59
CA THR A 120 1.75 1.62 -19.03
C THR A 120 2.92 0.90 -19.75
N GLY A 121 2.59 0.23 -20.85
CA GLY A 121 3.57 -0.54 -21.64
C GLY A 121 3.97 -1.91 -21.04
N LEU A 122 3.38 -2.33 -19.91
CA LEU A 122 3.57 -3.70 -19.41
C LEU A 122 2.88 -4.70 -20.37
N PRO A 123 3.62 -5.66 -20.97
CA PRO A 123 3.03 -6.67 -21.87
C PRO A 123 2.05 -7.56 -21.11
N VAL A 124 1.13 -8.21 -21.82
CA VAL A 124 0.34 -9.31 -21.25
C VAL A 124 1.28 -10.45 -20.84
N LYS A 125 1.03 -11.08 -19.68
CA LYS A 125 1.86 -12.19 -19.20
C LYS A 125 1.94 -13.31 -20.23
N ASP A 126 3.17 -13.65 -20.60
CA ASP A 126 3.54 -14.79 -21.43
C ASP A 126 4.90 -15.35 -21.01
N ASP A 127 5.42 -16.31 -21.77
CA ASP A 127 6.64 -17.06 -21.45
C ASP A 127 7.90 -16.53 -22.13
N VAL A 128 7.82 -15.40 -22.84
CA VAL A 128 8.95 -14.88 -23.66
C VAL A 128 9.41 -13.49 -23.21
N HIS A 129 8.51 -12.63 -22.76
CA HIS A 129 8.84 -11.22 -22.47
C HIS A 129 9.43 -10.95 -21.09
N HIS A 130 10.02 -11.97 -20.46
CA HIS A 130 10.59 -11.86 -19.12
C HIS A 130 11.64 -10.76 -18.98
N ASN A 131 12.41 -10.48 -20.04
CA ASN A 131 13.51 -9.51 -20.01
C ASN A 131 13.11 -8.09 -20.44
N LEU A 132 11.83 -7.84 -20.74
CA LEU A 132 11.39 -6.50 -21.11
C LEU A 132 11.55 -5.53 -19.92
N PRO A 133 11.99 -4.27 -20.16
CA PRO A 133 12.29 -3.32 -19.09
C PRO A 133 11.16 -3.14 -18.07
N LYS A 134 9.89 -3.02 -18.51
CA LYS A 134 8.73 -2.89 -17.62
C LYS A 134 8.52 -4.11 -16.71
N VAL A 135 8.79 -5.31 -17.22
CA VAL A 135 8.68 -6.55 -16.43
C VAL A 135 9.78 -6.61 -15.38
N GLN A 136 11.01 -6.27 -15.75
CA GLN A 136 12.15 -6.22 -14.83
C GLN A 136 11.98 -5.14 -13.77
N GLU A 137 11.52 -3.95 -14.15
CA GLU A 137 11.19 -2.86 -13.24
C GLU A 137 10.18 -3.31 -12.17
N LEU A 138 9.05 -3.90 -12.58
CA LEU A 138 8.04 -4.41 -11.66
C LEU A 138 8.60 -5.47 -10.70
N ARG A 139 9.42 -6.39 -11.20
CA ARG A 139 10.03 -7.45 -10.39
C ARG A 139 11.04 -6.90 -9.40
N GLU A 140 11.88 -5.95 -9.80
CA GLU A 140 12.87 -5.33 -8.91
C GLU A 140 12.20 -4.44 -7.86
N LEU A 141 11.17 -3.68 -8.21
CA LEU A 141 10.33 -2.97 -7.23
C LEU A 141 9.67 -3.95 -6.26
N SER A 142 9.10 -5.04 -6.79
CA SER A 142 8.52 -6.11 -5.98
C SER A 142 9.57 -6.94 -5.25
N LYS A 143 10.88 -6.76 -5.46
CA LYS A 143 11.93 -7.39 -4.66
C LYS A 143 12.41 -6.44 -3.57
N TRP A 144 12.49 -5.14 -3.89
CA TRP A 144 12.87 -4.04 -3.02
C TRP A 144 11.89 -3.79 -1.86
N SER A 145 10.59 -4.06 -2.05
CA SER A 145 9.55 -3.74 -1.07
C SER A 145 9.61 -4.55 0.24
N ASP A 146 9.24 -3.92 1.35
CA ASP A 146 8.87 -4.56 2.62
C ASP A 146 7.37 -4.91 2.65
N GLY A 147 6.55 -4.17 1.89
CA GLY A 147 5.12 -4.40 1.76
C GLY A 147 4.53 -3.73 0.52
N HIS A 148 3.32 -4.13 0.14
CA HIS A 148 2.61 -3.58 -1.02
C HIS A 148 1.32 -2.87 -0.62
N LEU A 149 0.92 -1.90 -1.45
CA LEU A 149 -0.43 -1.39 -1.53
C LEU A 149 -1.02 -1.72 -2.91
N TRP A 150 -2.14 -2.43 -2.93
CA TRP A 150 -2.82 -2.86 -4.14
C TRP A 150 -4.16 -2.14 -4.29
N VAL A 151 -4.32 -1.35 -5.36
CA VAL A 151 -5.54 -0.56 -5.60
C VAL A 151 -6.14 -0.86 -6.97
N THR A 152 -7.27 -1.53 -7.02
CA THR A 152 -7.93 -1.86 -8.30
C THR A 152 -9.32 -1.24 -8.41
N PRO A 153 -9.77 -0.81 -9.59
CA PRO A 153 -11.19 -0.69 -9.83
C PRO A 153 -11.86 -2.07 -9.76
N GLU A 154 -13.16 -2.06 -9.51
CA GLU A 154 -14.03 -3.17 -9.86
C GLU A 154 -14.60 -2.98 -11.26
N GLN A 155 -14.29 -3.90 -12.18
CA GLN A 155 -14.80 -3.90 -13.55
C GLN A 155 -15.52 -5.22 -13.82
N HIS A 156 -16.77 -5.13 -14.28
CA HIS A 156 -17.66 -6.30 -14.45
C HIS A 156 -17.71 -7.20 -13.19
N GLY A 157 -17.71 -6.58 -12.01
CA GLY A 157 -17.80 -7.27 -10.72
C GLY A 157 -16.51 -7.97 -10.27
N ASN A 158 -15.37 -7.73 -10.94
CA ASN A 158 -14.10 -8.42 -10.64
C ASN A 158 -12.88 -7.48 -10.76
N LEU A 159 -11.70 -8.04 -10.47
CA LEU A 159 -10.39 -7.43 -10.70
C LEU A 159 -10.22 -7.03 -12.17
N THR A 160 -9.52 -5.93 -12.41
CA THR A 160 -9.17 -5.53 -13.77
C THR A 160 -8.05 -6.40 -14.35
N ALA A 161 -8.07 -6.60 -15.66
CA ALA A 161 -6.98 -7.26 -16.37
C ALA A 161 -5.64 -6.52 -16.18
N VAL A 162 -5.68 -5.18 -16.18
CA VAL A 162 -4.50 -4.33 -15.90
C VAL A 162 -3.88 -4.66 -14.55
N PHE A 163 -4.69 -4.80 -13.51
CA PHE A 163 -4.19 -5.15 -12.18
C PHE A 163 -3.67 -6.58 -12.14
N LYS A 164 -4.47 -7.54 -12.60
CA LYS A 164 -4.12 -8.96 -12.54
C LYS A 164 -2.86 -9.28 -13.33
N ASN A 165 -2.66 -8.64 -14.49
CA ASN A 165 -1.47 -8.78 -15.30
C ASN A 165 -0.18 -8.38 -14.56
N GLN A 166 -0.23 -7.32 -13.73
CA GLN A 166 0.91 -6.95 -12.89
C GLN A 166 1.28 -8.07 -11.90
N ILE A 167 0.27 -8.63 -11.21
CA ILE A 167 0.51 -9.74 -10.26
C ILE A 167 1.05 -10.97 -10.98
N ASP A 168 0.55 -11.29 -12.18
CA ASP A 168 0.99 -12.45 -12.96
C ASP A 168 2.45 -12.37 -13.43
N TRP A 169 3.01 -11.17 -13.51
CA TRP A 169 4.43 -10.97 -13.80
C TRP A 169 5.35 -11.15 -12.58
N ILE A 170 4.81 -11.11 -11.36
CA ILE A 170 5.56 -11.31 -10.12
C ILE A 170 5.58 -12.81 -9.78
N PRO A 171 6.73 -13.49 -9.90
CA PRO A 171 6.82 -14.91 -9.59
C PRO A 171 6.85 -15.15 -8.07
N LEU A 172 6.35 -16.32 -7.64
CA LEU A 172 6.51 -16.76 -6.24
C LEU A 172 7.96 -17.07 -5.86
N SER A 173 8.79 -17.42 -6.85
CA SER A 173 10.21 -17.72 -6.66
C SER A 173 10.98 -17.43 -7.94
N THR A 174 12.13 -16.77 -7.81
CA THR A 174 13.15 -16.64 -8.86
C THR A 174 14.46 -17.18 -8.28
N GLY A 175 14.77 -18.45 -8.55
CA GLY A 175 15.85 -19.15 -7.83
C GLY A 175 15.54 -19.23 -6.33
N SER A 176 16.44 -18.70 -5.49
CA SER A 176 16.28 -18.62 -4.03
C SER A 176 15.48 -17.40 -3.56
N VAL A 177 15.28 -16.40 -4.42
CA VAL A 177 14.60 -15.16 -4.05
C VAL A 177 13.10 -15.35 -4.13
N ARG A 178 12.42 -14.99 -3.04
CA ARG A 178 10.96 -14.89 -2.98
C ARG A 178 10.59 -13.41 -2.85
N PRO A 179 10.31 -12.71 -3.98
CA PRO A 179 9.63 -11.41 -3.93
C PRO A 179 8.32 -11.62 -3.16
N THR A 180 7.62 -10.67 -2.58
CA THR A 180 6.31 -10.92 -1.89
C THR A 180 6.26 -11.84 -0.65
N GLN A 181 6.96 -12.97 -0.55
CA GLN A 181 6.78 -13.90 0.58
C GLN A 181 7.11 -13.20 1.92
N GLY A 182 6.18 -13.30 2.86
CA GLY A 182 6.33 -12.77 4.22
C GLY A 182 6.08 -11.27 4.34
N ARG A 183 5.85 -10.57 3.22
CA ARG A 183 5.67 -9.11 3.20
C ARG A 183 4.25 -8.71 3.56
N THR A 184 4.09 -7.48 4.04
CA THR A 184 2.76 -6.94 4.37
C THR A 184 2.01 -6.48 3.13
N LEU A 185 0.69 -6.49 3.18
CA LEU A 185 -0.16 -6.07 2.08
C LEU A 185 -1.36 -5.26 2.58
N ALA A 186 -1.53 -4.06 2.05
CA ALA A 186 -2.77 -3.30 2.13
C ALA A 186 -3.53 -3.39 0.81
N ILE A 187 -4.87 -3.47 0.88
CA ILE A 187 -5.74 -3.61 -0.29
C ILE A 187 -6.82 -2.54 -0.30
N ALA A 188 -7.09 -2.00 -1.47
CA ALA A 188 -8.16 -1.04 -1.69
C ALA A 188 -8.85 -1.27 -3.04
N GLN A 189 -10.12 -0.88 -3.12
CA GLN A 189 -10.84 -0.80 -4.40
C GLN A 189 -11.60 0.51 -4.57
N VAL A 190 -11.91 0.81 -5.83
CA VAL A 190 -12.87 1.84 -6.22
C VAL A 190 -13.98 1.23 -7.07
N ASN A 191 -15.19 1.76 -6.95
CA ASN A 191 -16.36 1.32 -7.71
C ASN A 191 -16.97 2.49 -8.46
N GLY A 192 -17.46 2.25 -9.68
CA GLY A 192 -18.26 3.25 -10.40
C GLY A 192 -19.70 3.37 -9.86
N GLY A 193 -20.25 2.28 -9.32
CA GLY A 193 -21.60 2.20 -8.77
C GLY A 193 -21.61 2.06 -7.24
N SER A 194 -22.66 1.42 -6.73
CA SER A 194 -22.84 1.14 -5.30
C SER A 194 -21.66 0.38 -4.68
N GLN A 195 -21.62 0.37 -3.35
CA GLN A 195 -20.55 -0.29 -2.62
C GLN A 195 -20.50 -1.79 -2.93
N SER A 196 -19.30 -2.27 -3.20
CA SER A 196 -18.97 -3.67 -3.45
C SER A 196 -17.67 -4.02 -2.72
N PHE A 197 -17.42 -5.31 -2.57
CA PHE A 197 -16.18 -5.83 -1.99
C PHE A 197 -15.56 -6.96 -2.84
N ASN A 198 -16.07 -7.21 -4.04
CA ASN A 198 -15.62 -8.35 -4.84
C ASN A 198 -14.14 -8.24 -5.19
N ALA A 199 -13.70 -7.04 -5.58
CA ALA A 199 -12.32 -6.81 -5.94
C ALA A 199 -11.37 -6.96 -4.73
N VAL A 200 -11.64 -6.34 -3.57
CA VAL A 200 -10.79 -6.50 -2.37
C VAL A 200 -10.83 -7.92 -1.82
N ASN A 201 -11.95 -8.63 -1.90
CA ASN A 201 -12.01 -10.04 -1.52
C ASN A 201 -11.08 -10.89 -2.42
N SER A 202 -11.10 -10.63 -3.71
CA SER A 202 -10.21 -11.29 -4.68
C SER A 202 -8.75 -10.90 -4.45
N LEU A 203 -8.45 -9.63 -4.16
CA LEU A 203 -7.10 -9.18 -3.78
C LEU A 203 -6.59 -9.86 -2.51
N ARG A 204 -7.45 -10.06 -1.51
CA ARG A 204 -7.10 -10.74 -0.26
C ARG A 204 -6.73 -12.20 -0.52
N ILE A 205 -7.51 -12.89 -1.36
CA ILE A 205 -7.21 -14.24 -1.82
C ILE A 205 -5.88 -14.23 -2.60
N LEU A 206 -5.68 -13.31 -3.55
CA LEU A 206 -4.42 -13.20 -4.28
C LEU A 206 -3.23 -12.94 -3.34
N GLY A 207 -3.37 -12.08 -2.35
CA GLY A 207 -2.34 -11.80 -1.34
C GLY A 207 -1.92 -13.07 -0.59
N ARG A 208 -2.89 -13.92 -0.23
CA ARG A 208 -2.63 -15.24 0.37
C ARG A 208 -1.87 -16.15 -0.59
N TRP A 209 -2.23 -16.17 -1.88
CA TRP A 209 -1.50 -16.92 -2.91
C TRP A 209 -0.05 -16.43 -3.06
N MET A 210 0.16 -15.11 -2.99
CA MET A 210 1.47 -14.46 -2.99
C MET A 210 2.21 -14.55 -1.64
N ARG A 211 1.66 -15.29 -0.67
CA ARG A 211 2.22 -15.51 0.68
C ARG A 211 2.50 -14.21 1.44
N MET A 212 1.66 -13.20 1.23
CA MET A 212 1.73 -11.90 1.91
C MET A 212 0.81 -11.87 3.13
N PHE A 213 1.18 -11.11 4.14
CA PHE A 213 0.33 -10.79 5.28
C PHE A 213 -0.56 -9.59 4.95
N ALA A 214 -1.74 -9.89 4.40
CA ALA A 214 -2.76 -8.86 4.17
C ALA A 214 -3.29 -8.35 5.51
N ILE A 215 -3.17 -7.04 5.75
CA ILE A 215 -3.73 -6.39 6.95
C ILE A 215 -5.25 -6.57 6.99
N VAL A 216 -5.84 -6.39 8.17
CA VAL A 216 -7.25 -6.70 8.38
C VAL A 216 -8.12 -5.64 7.72
N ASN A 217 -7.79 -4.38 7.93
CA ASN A 217 -8.50 -3.26 7.33
C ASN A 217 -8.33 -3.21 5.80
N GLN A 218 -9.36 -2.68 5.14
CA GLN A 218 -9.41 -2.52 3.69
C GLN A 218 -10.30 -1.32 3.32
N SER A 219 -9.99 -0.69 2.19
CA SER A 219 -10.77 0.44 1.66
C SER A 219 -11.60 0.01 0.44
N SER A 220 -12.87 0.38 0.41
CA SER A 220 -13.74 0.22 -0.77
C SER A 220 -14.56 1.48 -0.95
N VAL A 221 -14.24 2.26 -1.99
CA VAL A 221 -14.87 3.56 -2.27
C VAL A 221 -15.99 3.37 -3.30
N PRO A 222 -17.28 3.40 -2.91
CA PRO A 222 -18.41 3.44 -3.83
C PRO A 222 -18.44 4.74 -4.64
N GLN A 223 -19.07 4.72 -5.81
CA GLN A 223 -19.33 5.89 -6.66
C GLN A 223 -18.13 6.84 -6.71
N ALA A 224 -16.93 6.31 -6.97
CA ALA A 224 -15.69 7.01 -6.65
C ALA A 224 -15.56 8.41 -7.28
N TRP A 225 -16.24 8.64 -8.41
CA TRP A 225 -16.31 9.95 -9.06
C TRP A 225 -16.90 11.07 -8.18
N THR A 226 -17.74 10.76 -7.19
CA THR A 226 -18.26 11.76 -6.23
C THR A 226 -17.26 12.12 -5.14
N HIS A 227 -16.30 11.22 -4.87
CA HIS A 227 -15.35 11.32 -3.76
C HIS A 227 -14.06 12.07 -4.11
N PHE A 228 -13.86 12.46 -5.37
CA PHE A 228 -12.70 13.25 -5.78
C PHE A 228 -13.12 14.62 -6.29
N THR A 229 -12.29 15.63 -6.05
CA THR A 229 -12.45 16.96 -6.67
C THR A 229 -12.21 16.88 -8.18
N ASP A 230 -12.60 17.94 -8.87
CA ASP A 230 -12.35 18.04 -10.30
C ASP A 230 -10.88 18.22 -10.63
N ALA A 231 -10.51 17.88 -11.87
CA ALA A 231 -9.11 17.86 -12.27
C ALA A 231 -8.52 19.26 -12.34
N ASP A 232 -9.37 20.24 -12.64
CA ASP A 232 -9.11 21.68 -12.71
C ASP A 232 -9.45 22.41 -11.41
N ASP A 233 -9.84 21.70 -10.35
CA ASP A 233 -10.13 22.29 -9.05
C ASP A 233 -8.84 22.93 -8.47
N PRO A 234 -8.83 24.24 -8.17
CA PRO A 234 -7.64 24.93 -7.68
C PRO A 234 -7.27 24.51 -6.25
N VAL A 235 -8.18 23.88 -5.50
CA VAL A 235 -7.94 23.48 -4.12
C VAL A 235 -7.00 22.27 -4.10
N GLU A 236 -5.82 22.48 -3.52
CA GLU A 236 -4.79 21.46 -3.31
C GLU A 236 -4.37 20.70 -4.59
N GLY A 237 -4.46 21.37 -5.75
CA GLY A 237 -3.99 20.85 -7.04
C GLY A 237 -4.95 19.92 -7.80
N GLY A 238 -6.22 19.82 -7.36
CA GLY A 238 -7.25 19.06 -8.05
C GLY A 238 -7.11 17.54 -7.95
N SER A 239 -8.16 16.82 -8.37
CA SER A 239 -8.23 15.34 -8.26
C SER A 239 -7.96 14.79 -6.86
N ARG A 240 -8.29 15.55 -5.82
CA ARG A 240 -8.07 15.22 -4.40
C ARG A 240 -9.27 14.55 -3.77
N MET A 241 -9.04 13.67 -2.80
CA MET A 241 -10.13 12.98 -2.11
C MET A 241 -10.86 13.91 -1.13
N LYS A 242 -12.16 14.06 -1.33
CA LYS A 242 -13.05 14.89 -0.52
C LYS A 242 -13.27 14.30 0.89
N PRO A 243 -13.54 15.14 1.90
CA PRO A 243 -13.93 14.69 3.24
C PRO A 243 -15.09 13.70 3.20
N SER A 244 -14.86 12.50 3.74
CA SER A 244 -15.87 11.44 3.84
C SER A 244 -15.36 10.32 4.74
N SER A 245 -16.27 9.48 5.24
CA SER A 245 -15.90 8.26 6.00
C SER A 245 -15.03 7.29 5.19
N ASN A 246 -15.14 7.29 3.85
CA ASN A 246 -14.26 6.52 2.97
C ASN A 246 -12.82 7.06 2.98
N ARG A 247 -12.65 8.38 3.14
CA ARG A 247 -11.33 9.00 3.29
C ARG A 247 -10.73 8.63 4.64
N ASP A 248 -11.51 8.70 5.71
CA ASP A 248 -11.06 8.30 7.05
C ASP A 248 -10.67 6.81 7.09
N ARG A 249 -11.47 5.94 6.45
CA ARG A 249 -11.12 4.51 6.29
C ARG A 249 -9.81 4.31 5.53
N LEU A 250 -9.50 5.14 4.54
CA LEU A 250 -8.22 5.05 3.83
C LEU A 250 -7.06 5.35 4.78
N VAL A 251 -7.22 6.36 5.64
CA VAL A 251 -6.24 6.71 6.68
C VAL A 251 -6.06 5.55 7.65
N ASP A 252 -7.14 4.96 8.17
CA ASP A 252 -7.08 3.78 9.04
C ASP A 252 -6.26 2.64 8.40
N CYS A 253 -6.49 2.37 7.12
CA CYS A 253 -5.78 1.31 6.39
C CYS A 253 -4.28 1.59 6.29
N MET A 254 -3.88 2.83 6.00
CA MET A 254 -2.47 3.19 5.86
C MET A 254 -1.76 3.23 7.20
N GLU A 255 -2.45 3.70 8.24
CA GLU A 255 -1.94 3.70 9.60
C GLU A 255 -1.74 2.26 10.11
N GLU A 256 -2.74 1.39 9.93
CA GLU A 256 -2.65 -0.03 10.27
C GLU A 256 -1.52 -0.71 9.50
N PHE A 257 -1.40 -0.43 8.19
CA PHE A 257 -0.33 -0.97 7.35
C PHE A 257 1.07 -0.65 7.89
N VAL A 258 1.32 0.61 8.27
CA VAL A 258 2.63 1.02 8.82
C VAL A 258 2.89 0.31 10.15
N LYS A 259 1.93 0.33 11.07
CA LYS A 259 2.04 -0.35 12.37
C LYS A 259 2.33 -1.84 12.20
N TYR A 260 1.59 -2.53 11.34
CA TYR A 260 1.78 -3.95 11.05
C TYR A 260 3.16 -4.22 10.44
N THR A 261 3.59 -3.39 9.50
CA THR A 261 4.88 -3.59 8.81
C THR A 261 6.06 -3.41 9.75
N ILE A 262 6.00 -2.44 10.67
CA ILE A 262 7.03 -2.27 11.72
C ILE A 262 7.14 -3.53 12.58
N VAL A 263 6.00 -4.14 12.98
CA VAL A 263 5.97 -5.35 13.80
C VAL A 263 6.47 -6.57 13.04
N MET A 264 6.07 -6.72 11.78
CA MET A 264 6.32 -7.95 11.01
C MET A 264 7.70 -7.98 10.35
N ARG A 265 8.20 -6.83 9.87
CA ARG A 265 9.44 -6.74 9.07
C ARG A 265 10.67 -7.39 9.72
N PRO A 266 10.95 -7.22 11.03
CA PRO A 266 12.09 -7.88 11.68
C PRO A 266 12.03 -9.42 11.67
N HIS A 267 10.90 -10.01 11.31
CA HIS A 267 10.64 -11.45 11.42
C HIS A 267 10.28 -12.11 10.08
N PHE A 268 10.46 -11.43 8.94
CA PHE A 268 10.14 -12.02 7.62
C PHE A 268 10.84 -13.36 7.37
N ASP A 269 12.12 -13.48 7.75
CA ASP A 269 12.88 -14.74 7.61
C ASP A 269 12.33 -15.83 8.53
N LEU A 270 11.98 -15.48 9.77
CA LEU A 270 11.37 -16.40 10.74
C LEU A 270 10.05 -16.97 10.20
N PHE A 271 9.18 -16.13 9.62
CA PHE A 271 7.94 -16.58 9.00
C PHE A 271 8.14 -17.39 7.71
N GLY A 272 9.32 -17.25 7.08
CA GLY A 272 9.74 -18.06 5.94
C GLY A 272 10.22 -19.46 6.31
N ASP A 273 10.66 -19.68 7.55
CA ASP A 273 11.23 -20.95 8.01
C ASP A 273 10.14 -22.01 8.28
N ARG A 274 9.81 -22.79 7.25
CA ARG A 274 8.73 -23.79 7.29
C ARG A 274 9.25 -25.19 7.55
N PHE A 275 8.57 -25.89 8.45
CA PHE A 275 8.84 -27.31 8.77
C PHE A 275 8.95 -28.18 7.51
N SER A 276 7.97 -28.11 6.60
CA SER A 276 7.95 -28.93 5.38
C SER A 276 9.13 -28.65 4.44
N GLU A 277 9.58 -27.39 4.35
CA GLU A 277 10.73 -27.00 3.52
C GLU A 277 12.05 -27.50 4.14
N ARG A 278 12.17 -27.48 5.48
CA ARG A 278 13.30 -28.07 6.20
C ARG A 278 13.39 -29.59 5.99
N GLU A 279 12.25 -30.29 5.99
CA GLU A 279 12.21 -31.74 5.73
C GLU A 279 12.57 -32.08 4.28
N GLU A 280 12.15 -31.26 3.31
CA GLU A 280 12.55 -31.45 1.90
C GLU A 280 14.05 -31.24 1.69
N ALA A 281 14.63 -30.22 2.31
CA ALA A 281 16.07 -29.95 2.23
C ALA A 281 16.91 -31.13 2.76
N LYS A 282 16.50 -31.72 3.91
CA LYS A 282 17.15 -32.91 4.48
C LYS A 282 17.11 -34.13 3.56
N LYS A 283 16.03 -34.28 2.77
CA LYS A 283 15.90 -35.38 1.81
C LYS A 283 16.81 -35.20 0.60
N LYS A 284 17.05 -33.96 0.16
CA LYS A 284 17.93 -33.64 -0.97
C LYS A 284 19.42 -33.69 -0.62
N SER A 285 19.77 -33.57 0.67
CA SER A 285 21.16 -33.62 1.15
C SER A 285 21.64 -35.03 1.51
N LYS A 286 20.79 -36.05 1.34
CA LYS A 286 21.13 -37.48 1.47
C LYS A 286 21.27 -38.10 0.10
#